data_AF-A0A1S3HTX0-F1
#
_entry.id   AF-A0A1S3HTX0-F1
#
_cell.length_a   1.000
_cell.length_b   1.000
_cell.length_c   1.000
_cell.angle_alpha   90.00
_cell.angle_beta   90.00
_cell.angle_gamma   90.00
#
_symmetry.space_group_name_H-M   'P 1'
#
loop_
_entity.id
_entity.type
_entity.pdbx_description
1 polymer ?
#
loop_
_entity_poly.entity_id
_entity_poly.type
_entity_poly.pdbx_seq_one_letter_code
_entity_poly.pdbx_strand_id
1 'polypeptide(L)'
;MRIYAYVPSINPLRVYLYPDGVVKFATKKFTTDDLDSMVHLTNIEVNAKNPAYTLDYSLKTGHKWSLNVLKEYLRTNNGTDWMPIWENIKDIVLKTIISGEPEIWEGVRKYLQSKYSGHELFGFDILLDNNMKPWVLEVNKSPGLYPHSGHFRPVNDPMAKDMLNLAGFRIPSNQGTDDRNENTSGSDVPDHLLLDKRWWSQTLSGEEKAKQKYYCDNHKNETILSTILDNLTPDDIRVLVDTIDENSRRGGFDRIFPRLDTDKYFRFFQKPRYYNILIHQWLKRFHKNETEGISLVEAHCKELKHLTDQN
;
A
#
# COMPACT_ATOMS: atom_id res chain seq x y z
N MET A 1 4.75 -15.51 10.43
CA MET A 1 5.44 -14.80 9.32
C MET A 1 5.16 -13.31 9.44
N ARG A 2 6.11 -12.45 9.12
CA ARG A 2 5.96 -11.00 9.01
C ARG A 2 5.90 -10.63 7.53
N ILE A 3 4.78 -10.08 7.08
CA ILE A 3 4.54 -9.58 5.73
C ILE A 3 4.42 -8.06 5.79
N TYR A 4 4.94 -7.37 4.78
CA TYR A 4 4.95 -5.90 4.74
C TYR A 4 3.96 -5.38 3.71
N ALA A 5 2.98 -4.60 4.17
CA ALA A 5 1.97 -3.97 3.33
C ALA A 5 2.10 -2.45 3.43
N TYR A 6 2.31 -1.79 2.30
CA TYR A 6 2.42 -0.34 2.23
C TYR A 6 1.13 0.26 1.67
N VAL A 7 0.60 1.26 2.36
CA VAL A 7 -0.63 1.98 1.99
C VAL A 7 -0.29 3.45 1.77
N PRO A 8 0.02 3.87 0.53
CA PRO A 8 0.33 5.26 0.22
C PRO A 8 -0.89 6.19 0.17
N SER A 9 -2.10 5.63 0.08
CA SER A 9 -3.35 6.40 0.11
C SER A 9 -4.51 5.55 0.57
N ILE A 10 -5.41 6.18 1.33
CA ILE A 10 -6.67 5.59 1.80
C ILE A 10 -7.86 5.96 0.89
N ASN A 11 -7.78 7.08 0.17
CA ASN A 11 -8.84 7.53 -0.74
C ASN A 11 -8.23 8.27 -1.96
N PRO A 12 -8.06 7.60 -3.10
CA PRO A 12 -8.38 6.19 -3.35
C PRO A 12 -7.57 5.24 -2.47
N LEU A 13 -8.15 4.10 -2.12
CA LEU A 13 -7.39 3.05 -1.45
C LEU A 13 -6.34 2.52 -2.43
N ARG A 14 -5.07 2.50 -2.01
CA ARG A 14 -3.97 1.89 -2.74
C ARG A 14 -3.18 1.04 -1.77
N VAL A 15 -2.98 -0.24 -2.09
CA VAL A 15 -2.31 -1.20 -1.21
C VAL A 15 -1.27 -1.97 -2.01
N TYR A 16 -0.05 -1.95 -1.51
CA TYR A 16 1.11 -2.62 -2.07
C TYR A 16 1.63 -3.67 -1.09
N LEU A 17 1.96 -4.86 -1.57
CA LEU A 17 2.54 -5.93 -0.76
C LEU A 17 3.98 -6.18 -1.19
N TYR A 18 4.91 -6.18 -0.23
CA TYR A 18 6.29 -6.57 -0.54
C TYR A 18 6.35 -8.09 -0.77
N PRO A 19 7.05 -8.57 -1.80
CA PRO A 19 7.03 -10.00 -2.19
C PRO A 19 7.84 -10.89 -1.24
N ASP A 20 8.64 -10.31 -0.36
CA ASP A 20 9.40 -11.02 0.66
C ASP A 20 9.01 -10.54 2.07
N GLY A 21 9.48 -11.26 3.08
CA GLY A 21 9.14 -11.03 4.48
C GLY A 21 10.07 -11.79 5.42
N VAL A 22 9.70 -11.84 6.69
CA VAL A 22 10.49 -12.56 7.70
C VAL A 22 9.65 -13.67 8.32
N VAL A 23 10.10 -14.90 8.15
CA VAL A 23 9.53 -16.08 8.81
C VAL A 23 10.24 -16.25 10.15
N LYS A 24 9.46 -16.47 11.21
CA LYS A 24 9.93 -16.57 12.59
C LYS A 24 9.59 -17.96 13.09
N PHE A 25 10.57 -18.69 13.61
CA PHE A 25 10.38 -20.02 14.18
C PHE A 25 10.53 -19.99 15.70
N ALA A 26 9.75 -20.83 16.36
CA ALA A 26 9.93 -21.13 17.78
C ALA A 26 11.18 -22.01 17.96
N THR A 27 11.87 -21.88 19.10
CA THR A 27 13.10 -22.65 19.37
C THR A 27 12.80 -24.08 19.82
N LYS A 28 11.63 -24.33 20.43
CA LYS A 28 11.19 -25.69 20.79
C LYS A 28 10.23 -26.23 19.73
N LYS A 29 10.22 -27.56 19.57
CA LYS A 29 9.25 -28.24 18.70
C LYS A 29 7.83 -28.06 19.25
N PHE A 30 6.89 -27.81 18.36
CA PHE A 30 5.48 -27.63 18.71
C PHE A 30 4.89 -28.89 19.36
N THR A 31 4.16 -28.71 20.46
CA THR A 31 3.34 -29.73 21.12
C THR A 31 2.23 -29.05 21.92
N THR A 32 1.10 -29.73 22.10
CA THR A 32 0.00 -29.27 22.97
C THR A 32 0.19 -29.67 24.44
N ASP A 33 1.17 -30.53 24.74
CA ASP A 33 1.39 -31.09 26.09
C ASP A 33 2.31 -30.22 26.97
N ASP A 34 3.04 -29.28 26.36
CA ASP A 34 3.93 -28.33 27.04
C ASP A 34 3.45 -26.90 26.75
N LEU A 35 3.13 -26.15 27.80
CA LEU A 35 2.68 -24.75 27.71
C LEU A 35 3.84 -23.75 27.75
N ASP A 36 5.09 -24.19 27.65
CA ASP A 36 6.23 -23.28 27.54
C ASP A 36 6.05 -22.30 26.37
N SER A 37 6.21 -21.02 26.68
CA SER A 37 6.22 -19.91 25.72
C SER A 37 7.09 -20.16 24.48
N MET A 38 8.22 -20.86 24.61
CA MET A 38 9.15 -21.17 23.51
C MET A 38 8.65 -22.28 22.57
N VAL A 39 7.51 -22.92 22.89
CA VAL A 39 6.79 -23.86 22.02
C VAL A 39 5.75 -23.12 21.18
N HIS A 40 5.06 -22.14 21.78
CA HIS A 40 3.85 -21.52 21.21
C HIS A 40 4.07 -20.11 20.66
N LEU A 41 5.09 -19.38 21.12
CA LEU A 41 5.41 -18.02 20.68
C LEU A 41 6.63 -18.02 19.76
N THR A 42 6.57 -17.20 18.71
CA THR A 42 7.67 -17.05 17.72
C THR A 42 8.44 -15.74 17.88
N ASN A 43 8.11 -14.94 18.89
CA ASN A 43 8.77 -13.67 19.17
C ASN A 43 10.24 -13.88 19.57
N ILE A 44 11.13 -13.03 19.07
CA ILE A 44 12.56 -13.12 19.34
C ILE A 44 12.87 -12.93 20.83
N GLU A 45 12.15 -12.05 21.52
CA GLU A 45 12.33 -11.74 22.95
C GLU A 45 12.12 -12.95 23.86
N VAL A 46 11.30 -13.90 23.41
CA VAL A 46 11.05 -15.18 24.09
C VAL A 46 12.11 -16.19 23.68
N ASN A 47 12.29 -16.37 22.37
CA ASN A 47 13.07 -17.48 21.81
C ASN A 47 14.59 -17.30 21.94
N ALA A 48 15.10 -16.06 21.91
CA ALA A 48 16.53 -15.76 22.00
C ALA A 48 17.14 -16.05 23.38
N LYS A 49 16.31 -16.30 24.40
CA LYS A 49 16.76 -16.74 25.73
C LYS A 49 17.22 -18.19 25.75
N ASN A 50 16.82 -18.98 24.76
CA ASN A 50 17.21 -20.39 24.65
C ASN A 50 18.59 -20.51 23.99
N PRO A 51 19.56 -21.24 24.58
CA PRO A 51 20.89 -21.43 24.00
C PRO A 51 20.90 -22.08 22.61
N ALA A 52 19.84 -22.81 22.23
CA ALA A 52 19.70 -23.42 20.91
C ALA A 52 19.24 -22.42 19.83
N TYR A 53 18.84 -21.20 20.21
CA TYR A 53 18.40 -20.19 19.26
C TYR A 53 19.58 -19.72 18.40
N THR A 54 19.37 -19.74 17.09
CA THR A 54 20.36 -19.35 16.09
C THR A 54 19.77 -18.30 15.16
N LEU A 55 20.52 -17.22 14.96
CA LEU A 55 20.14 -16.10 14.10
C LEU A 55 21.13 -15.96 12.94
N ASP A 56 20.67 -16.32 11.76
CA ASP A 56 21.37 -16.05 10.50
C ASP A 56 20.84 -14.74 9.90
N TYR A 57 21.67 -13.70 9.92
CA TYR A 57 21.31 -12.38 9.37
C TYR A 57 21.11 -12.39 7.84
N SER A 58 21.56 -13.45 7.14
CA SER A 58 21.25 -13.64 5.73
C SER A 58 19.84 -14.21 5.48
N LEU A 59 19.13 -14.58 6.55
CA LEU A 59 17.77 -15.13 6.53
C LEU A 59 17.63 -16.43 5.71
N LYS A 60 18.66 -17.27 5.68
CA LYS A 60 18.63 -18.55 4.94
C LYS A 60 18.48 -19.76 5.84
N THR A 61 18.87 -19.65 7.10
CA THR A 61 18.94 -20.78 8.04
C THR A 61 18.57 -20.35 9.47
N GLY A 62 18.63 -21.29 10.42
CA GLY A 62 18.32 -21.02 11.82
C GLY A 62 16.85 -20.73 12.06
N HIS A 63 16.57 -19.88 13.06
CA HIS A 63 15.21 -19.62 13.54
C HIS A 63 14.52 -18.42 12.87
N LYS A 64 15.14 -17.85 11.83
CA LYS A 64 14.52 -16.83 10.99
C LYS A 64 14.90 -17.01 9.53
N TRP A 65 13.90 -17.11 8.66
CA TRP A 65 14.10 -17.22 7.22
C TRP A 65 13.48 -16.03 6.49
N SER A 66 13.88 -15.80 5.25
CA SER A 66 13.09 -14.99 4.34
C SER A 66 11.86 -15.77 3.88
N LEU A 67 10.86 -15.07 3.41
CA LEU A 67 9.67 -15.70 2.84
C LEU A 67 10.03 -16.49 1.57
N ASN A 68 10.99 -15.98 0.79
CA ASN A 68 11.53 -16.67 -0.37
C ASN A 68 12.16 -18.03 -0.01
N VAL A 69 12.88 -18.11 1.11
CA VAL A 69 13.45 -19.37 1.60
C VAL A 69 12.35 -20.34 2.06
N LEU A 70 11.31 -19.86 2.75
CA LEU A 70 10.16 -20.69 3.11
C LEU A 70 9.42 -21.21 1.87
N LYS A 71 9.18 -20.37 0.88
CA LYS A 71 8.56 -20.75 -0.40
C LYS A 71 9.32 -21.90 -1.05
N GLU A 72 10.65 -21.78 -1.13
CA GLU A 72 11.50 -22.81 -1.72
C GLU A 72 11.50 -24.10 -0.87
N TYR A 73 11.51 -23.98 0.45
CA TYR A 73 11.40 -25.11 1.36
C TYR A 73 10.09 -25.88 1.16
N LEU A 74 8.94 -25.18 1.12
CA LEU A 74 7.61 -25.78 0.92
C LEU A 74 7.49 -26.47 -0.45
N ARG A 75 8.06 -25.85 -1.48
CA ARG A 75 8.10 -26.44 -2.83
C ARG A 75 8.91 -27.74 -2.85
N THR A 76 10.12 -27.71 -2.30
CA THR A 76 11.08 -28.81 -2.43
C THR A 76 10.79 -29.97 -1.46
N ASN A 77 10.29 -29.70 -0.25
CA ASN A 77 10.05 -30.73 0.77
C ASN A 77 8.61 -31.24 0.83
N ASN A 78 7.63 -30.40 0.46
CA ASN A 78 6.20 -30.73 0.59
C ASN A 78 5.48 -30.74 -0.75
N GLY A 79 6.15 -30.40 -1.86
CA GLY A 79 5.51 -30.24 -3.17
C GLY A 79 4.41 -29.16 -3.19
N THR A 80 4.44 -28.24 -2.21
CA THR A 80 3.35 -27.28 -2.00
C THR A 80 3.50 -26.09 -2.96
N ASP A 81 2.43 -25.79 -3.69
CA ASP A 81 2.36 -24.57 -4.51
C ASP A 81 2.15 -23.35 -3.62
N TRP A 82 3.04 -22.37 -3.76
CA TRP A 82 3.02 -21.12 -3.01
C TRP A 82 1.93 -20.16 -3.49
N MET A 83 1.55 -20.22 -4.76
CA MET A 83 0.68 -19.20 -5.36
C MET A 83 -0.70 -19.13 -4.69
N PRO A 84 -1.41 -20.24 -4.41
CA PRO A 84 -2.68 -20.19 -3.69
C PRO A 84 -2.55 -19.62 -2.27
N ILE A 85 -1.46 -19.94 -1.56
CA ILE A 85 -1.17 -19.42 -0.22
C ILE A 85 -0.99 -17.90 -0.28
N TRP A 86 -0.21 -17.43 -1.26
CA TRP A 86 0.07 -16.01 -1.44
C TRP A 86 -1.18 -15.21 -1.81
N GLU A 87 -2.04 -15.73 -2.68
CA GLU A 87 -3.31 -15.06 -3.01
C GLU A 87 -4.27 -15.02 -1.80
N ASN A 88 -4.30 -16.06 -0.97
CA ASN A 88 -5.05 -16.03 0.30
C ASN A 88 -4.47 -15.01 1.29
N ILE A 89 -3.14 -14.82 1.32
CA ILE A 89 -2.47 -13.77 2.11
C ILE A 89 -2.88 -12.38 1.59
N LYS A 90 -2.85 -12.14 0.28
CA LYS A 90 -3.30 -10.86 -0.30
C LYS A 90 -4.76 -10.57 0.04
N ASP A 91 -5.63 -11.58 -0.06
CA ASP A 91 -7.05 -11.46 0.26
C ASP A 91 -7.30 -11.09 1.74
N ILE A 92 -6.66 -11.77 2.69
CA ILE A 92 -6.84 -11.47 4.12
C ILE A 92 -6.22 -10.12 4.51
N VAL A 93 -5.09 -9.72 3.90
CA VAL A 93 -4.49 -8.38 4.07
C VAL A 93 -5.45 -7.29 3.59
N LEU A 94 -6.02 -7.43 2.39
CA LEU A 94 -6.97 -6.46 1.84
C LEU A 94 -8.22 -6.33 2.69
N LYS A 95 -8.84 -7.45 3.08
CA LYS A 95 -10.02 -7.43 3.96
C LYS A 95 -9.73 -6.76 5.30
N THR A 96 -8.56 -7.00 5.87
CA THR A 96 -8.14 -6.37 7.12
C THR A 96 -7.96 -4.85 6.95
N ILE A 97 -7.28 -4.39 5.89
CA ILE A 97 -7.11 -2.96 5.63
C ILE A 97 -8.45 -2.28 5.38
N ILE A 98 -9.32 -2.88 4.56
CA ILE A 98 -10.66 -2.33 4.27
C ILE A 98 -11.51 -2.24 5.56
N SER A 99 -11.35 -3.18 6.49
CA SER A 99 -12.10 -3.14 7.75
C SER A 99 -11.79 -1.94 8.63
N GLY A 100 -10.58 -1.37 8.54
CA GLY A 100 -10.20 -0.12 9.24
C GLY A 100 -10.20 1.13 8.36
N GLU A 101 -10.53 0.99 7.07
CA GLU A 101 -10.56 2.11 6.11
C GLU A 101 -11.46 3.27 6.54
N PRO A 102 -12.70 3.04 7.06
CA PRO A 102 -13.60 4.13 7.41
C PRO A 102 -13.03 5.06 8.49
N GLU A 103 -12.47 4.48 9.55
CA GLU A 103 -11.89 5.21 10.69
C GLU A 103 -10.61 5.94 10.27
N ILE A 104 -9.75 5.27 9.47
CA ILE A 104 -8.54 5.91 8.93
C ILE A 104 -8.93 7.08 8.01
N TRP A 105 -9.93 6.91 7.16
CA TRP A 105 -10.40 7.95 6.25
C TRP A 105 -10.99 9.16 7.00
N GLU A 106 -11.79 8.93 8.05
CA GLU A 106 -12.26 10.01 8.91
C GLU A 106 -11.12 10.76 9.59
N GLY A 107 -10.10 10.03 10.08
CA GLY A 107 -8.89 10.61 10.63
C GLY A 107 -8.12 11.46 9.62
N VAL A 108 -7.90 10.95 8.40
CA VAL A 108 -7.24 11.68 7.31
C VAL A 108 -7.96 12.98 7.01
N ARG A 109 -9.29 12.95 6.85
CA ARG A 109 -10.08 14.15 6.56
C ARG A 109 -10.06 15.18 7.68
N LYS A 110 -10.02 14.71 8.93
CA LYS A 110 -10.15 15.58 10.11
C LYS A 110 -8.81 16.20 10.50
N TYR A 111 -7.72 15.44 10.39
CA TYR A 111 -6.43 15.80 10.99
C TYR A 111 -5.36 16.14 9.97
N LEU A 112 -5.43 15.66 8.73
CA LEU A 112 -4.44 15.99 7.71
C LEU A 112 -4.88 17.22 6.93
N GLN A 113 -3.97 18.14 6.68
CA GLN A 113 -4.19 19.28 5.78
C GLN A 113 -3.98 18.90 4.30
N SER A 114 -3.15 17.88 4.06
CA SER A 114 -2.75 17.43 2.73
C SER A 114 -2.87 15.90 2.65
N LYS A 115 -3.40 15.39 1.54
CA LYS A 115 -3.45 13.94 1.27
C LYS A 115 -2.06 13.32 1.20
N TYR A 116 -1.05 14.12 0.84
CA TYR A 116 0.34 13.73 0.73
C TYR A 116 0.93 13.16 2.02
N SER A 117 0.45 13.62 3.18
CA SER A 117 1.01 13.28 4.49
C SER A 117 0.52 11.94 5.05
N GLY A 118 -0.46 11.30 4.41
CA GLY A 118 -1.14 10.12 4.94
C GLY A 118 -0.73 8.84 4.25
N HIS A 119 0.33 8.21 4.74
CA HIS A 119 0.83 6.92 4.25
C HIS A 119 1.42 6.10 5.39
N GLU A 120 1.40 4.77 5.26
CA GLU A 120 1.86 3.89 6.35
C GLU A 120 2.41 2.55 5.81
N LEU A 121 3.46 2.04 6.46
CA LEU A 121 3.98 0.69 6.24
C LEU A 121 3.56 -0.22 7.40
N PHE A 122 2.64 -1.13 7.12
CA PHE A 122 2.18 -2.11 8.08
C PHE A 122 3.00 -3.41 8.06
N GLY A 123 3.26 -3.96 9.23
CA GLY A 123 3.75 -5.32 9.41
C GLY A 123 2.64 -6.26 9.83
N PHE A 124 2.18 -7.09 8.90
CA PHE A 124 1.22 -8.14 9.17
C PHE A 124 1.92 -9.37 9.74
N ASP A 125 1.57 -9.77 10.96
CA ASP A 125 1.96 -11.06 11.48
C ASP A 125 0.90 -12.11 11.13
N ILE A 126 1.27 -13.05 10.26
CA ILE A 126 0.41 -14.08 9.68
C ILE A 126 0.91 -15.47 10.09
N LEU A 127 0.00 -16.31 10.56
CA LEU A 127 0.24 -17.72 10.85
C LEU A 127 -0.36 -18.59 9.73
N LEU A 128 0.35 -19.63 9.31
CA LEU A 128 -0.22 -20.67 8.46
C LEU A 128 -0.63 -21.84 9.35
N ASP A 129 -1.84 -22.36 9.14
CA ASP A 129 -2.27 -23.61 9.77
C ASP A 129 -1.77 -24.85 9.00
N ASN A 130 -2.14 -26.03 9.49
CA ASN A 130 -1.79 -27.31 8.87
C ASN A 130 -2.35 -27.52 7.45
N ASN A 131 -3.36 -26.74 7.04
CA ASN A 131 -3.92 -26.73 5.69
C ASN A 131 -3.37 -25.60 4.83
N MET A 132 -2.31 -24.92 5.28
CA MET A 132 -1.71 -23.75 4.63
C MET A 132 -2.67 -22.56 4.50
N LYS A 133 -3.73 -22.50 5.31
CA LYS A 133 -4.61 -21.34 5.36
C LYS A 133 -3.95 -20.25 6.21
N PRO A 134 -3.87 -19.00 5.70
CA PRO A 134 -3.31 -17.88 6.45
C PRO A 134 -4.33 -17.30 7.44
N TRP A 135 -3.83 -16.96 8.62
CA TRP A 135 -4.56 -16.31 9.70
C TRP A 135 -3.80 -15.06 10.14
N VAL A 136 -4.47 -13.90 10.14
CA VAL A 136 -3.88 -12.66 10.70
C VAL A 136 -3.90 -12.78 12.22
N LEU A 137 -2.72 -12.61 12.84
CA LEU A 137 -2.58 -12.55 14.29
C LEU A 137 -2.66 -11.10 14.77
N GLU A 138 -1.88 -10.22 14.15
CA GLU A 138 -1.84 -8.80 14.48
C GLU A 138 -1.32 -7.96 13.29
N VAL A 139 -1.59 -6.66 13.36
CA VAL A 139 -1.10 -5.66 12.39
C VAL A 139 -0.29 -4.61 13.14
N ASN A 140 0.98 -4.51 12.81
CA ASN A 140 1.92 -3.58 13.44
C ASN A 140 2.08 -2.31 12.61
N LYS A 141 1.81 -1.13 13.20
CA LYS A 141 2.05 0.19 12.58
C LYS A 141 3.53 0.59 12.50
N SER A 142 4.40 -0.09 13.25
CA SER A 142 5.84 0.14 13.21
C SER A 142 6.53 -1.22 13.19
N PRO A 143 6.76 -1.80 12.00
CA PRO A 143 7.16 -3.21 11.88
C PRO A 143 8.63 -3.48 12.26
N GLY A 144 9.31 -2.52 12.88
CA GLY A 144 10.68 -2.65 13.37
C GLY A 144 11.71 -2.72 12.24
N LEU A 145 12.07 -1.56 11.68
CA LEU A 145 13.12 -1.43 10.65
C LEU A 145 14.49 -1.05 11.24
N TYR A 146 14.64 -1.05 12.57
CA TYR A 146 15.88 -0.62 13.22
C TYR A 146 16.97 -1.72 13.21
N PRO A 147 18.24 -1.35 12.99
CA PRO A 147 19.38 -2.28 12.87
C PRO A 147 19.56 -3.30 14.00
N HIS A 148 18.98 -3.06 15.18
CA HIS A 148 19.19 -3.86 16.38
C HIS A 148 17.96 -4.63 16.88
N SER A 149 16.78 -4.49 16.25
CA SER A 149 15.52 -5.04 16.78
C SER A 149 14.68 -5.86 15.80
N GLY A 150 15.18 -6.13 14.60
CA GLY A 150 14.41 -6.88 13.60
C GLY A 150 14.70 -6.52 12.15
N HIS A 151 15.64 -5.62 11.91
CA HIS A 151 16.11 -5.28 10.58
C HIS A 151 17.03 -6.37 10.02
N PHE A 152 16.58 -7.00 8.95
CA PHE A 152 17.32 -7.95 8.15
C PHE A 152 17.60 -7.33 6.79
N ARG A 153 18.83 -6.84 6.60
CA ARG A 153 19.29 -6.15 5.39
C ARG A 153 18.80 -6.78 4.08
N PRO A 154 18.85 -8.12 3.87
CA PRO A 154 18.43 -8.73 2.61
C PRO A 154 16.96 -8.48 2.23
N VAL A 155 16.09 -8.22 3.22
CA VAL A 155 14.65 -7.97 3.00
C VAL A 155 14.32 -6.50 3.26
N ASN A 156 14.79 -5.94 4.37
CA ASN A 156 14.38 -4.62 4.83
C ASN A 156 14.99 -3.46 4.04
N ASP A 157 16.27 -3.55 3.62
CA ASP A 157 16.91 -2.49 2.83
C ASP A 157 16.25 -2.30 1.46
N PRO A 158 16.10 -3.35 0.62
CA PRO A 158 15.45 -3.17 -0.69
C PRO A 158 13.98 -2.78 -0.55
N MET A 159 13.27 -3.31 0.45
CA MET A 159 11.90 -2.90 0.75
C MET A 159 11.81 -1.42 1.13
N ALA A 160 12.65 -0.93 2.03
CA ALA A 160 12.64 0.46 2.47
C ALA A 160 12.96 1.40 1.31
N LYS A 161 13.94 1.05 0.46
CA LYS A 161 14.26 1.77 -0.77
C LYS A 161 13.04 1.85 -1.70
N ASP A 162 12.39 0.72 -1.99
CA ASP A 162 11.23 0.69 -2.89
C ASP A 162 9.99 1.39 -2.28
N MET A 163 9.84 1.36 -0.96
CA MET A 163 8.79 2.11 -0.24
C MET A 163 9.01 3.61 -0.37
N LEU A 164 10.24 4.09 -0.20
CA LEU A 164 10.59 5.51 -0.38
C LEU A 164 10.43 5.94 -1.84
N ASN A 165 10.77 5.05 -2.78
CA ASN A 165 10.43 5.27 -4.19
C ASN A 165 8.92 5.43 -4.33
N LEU A 166 8.08 4.50 -3.87
CA LEU A 166 6.62 4.63 -3.94
C LEU A 166 6.09 5.93 -3.31
N ALA A 167 6.58 6.28 -2.11
CA ALA A 167 6.20 7.51 -1.41
C ALA A 167 6.46 8.78 -2.23
N GLY A 168 7.41 8.73 -3.17
CA GLY A 168 7.66 9.79 -4.14
C GLY A 168 7.89 11.13 -3.47
N PHE A 169 8.90 11.19 -2.59
CA PHE A 169 9.11 12.36 -1.74
C PHE A 169 9.18 13.67 -2.55
N ARG A 170 8.30 14.63 -2.25
CA ARG A 170 8.26 15.96 -2.87
C ARG A 170 8.60 17.00 -1.82
N ILE A 171 9.40 17.97 -2.21
CA ILE A 171 9.91 19.00 -1.30
C ILE A 171 8.84 20.09 -1.13
N PRO A 172 8.40 20.42 0.10
CA PRO A 172 7.48 21.53 0.30
C PRO A 172 8.06 22.84 -0.27
N SER A 173 7.24 23.65 -0.94
CA SER A 173 7.68 24.97 -1.38
C SER A 173 7.74 25.95 -0.20
N ASN A 174 8.74 26.85 -0.20
CA ASN A 174 8.94 27.86 0.86
C ASN A 174 7.87 28.96 0.89
N GLN A 175 6.92 28.97 -0.05
CA GLN A 175 5.91 30.03 -0.21
C GLN A 175 4.77 29.98 0.84
N GLY A 176 5.00 29.40 2.02
CA GLY A 176 3.97 29.14 3.04
C GLY A 176 4.31 29.54 4.47
N THR A 177 5.49 30.10 4.72
CA THR A 177 5.85 30.67 6.03
C THR A 177 6.05 32.17 5.86
N ASP A 178 5.26 32.96 6.59
CA ASP A 178 5.21 34.43 6.65
C ASP A 178 6.43 35.20 6.09
N ASP A 179 6.14 36.23 5.28
CA ASP A 179 6.99 37.25 4.66
C ASP A 179 7.94 38.02 5.62
N ARG A 180 8.73 37.37 6.48
CA ARG A 180 9.59 38.08 7.44
C ARG A 180 11.04 37.62 7.57
N ASN A 181 11.55 36.75 6.71
CA ASN A 181 13.00 36.58 6.55
C ASN A 181 13.32 36.03 5.16
N GLU A 182 13.49 36.93 4.19
CA GLU A 182 14.27 36.66 2.98
C GLU A 182 15.70 36.32 3.40
N ASN A 183 15.97 35.04 3.65
CA ASN A 183 17.29 34.39 3.61
C ASN A 183 17.19 32.94 4.08
N THR A 184 16.52 32.05 3.33
CA THR A 184 16.69 30.60 3.51
C THR A 184 16.55 29.81 2.20
N SER A 185 17.70 29.31 1.72
CA SER A 185 18.06 28.14 0.89
C SER A 185 17.05 27.32 0.03
N GLY A 186 15.84 27.81 -0.26
CA GLY A 186 14.85 27.08 -1.06
C GLY A 186 14.91 27.32 -2.57
N SER A 187 15.72 28.27 -3.04
CA SER A 187 15.80 28.64 -4.47
C SER A 187 16.48 27.59 -5.35
N ASP A 188 17.22 26.66 -4.76
CA ASP A 188 18.06 25.71 -5.50
C ASP A 188 17.36 24.39 -5.79
N VAL A 189 16.11 24.23 -5.33
CA VAL A 189 15.29 23.05 -5.60
C VAL A 189 14.56 23.25 -6.93
N PRO A 190 14.82 22.41 -7.96
CA PRO A 190 14.08 22.48 -9.21
C PRO A 190 12.56 22.40 -9.01
N ASP A 191 11.80 23.22 -9.73
CA ASP A 191 10.34 23.31 -9.58
C ASP A 191 9.62 21.96 -9.67
N HIS A 192 10.10 21.04 -10.52
CA HIS A 192 9.52 19.71 -10.68
C HIS A 192 9.70 18.79 -9.46
N LEU A 193 10.55 19.15 -8.50
CA LEU A 193 10.71 18.45 -7.22
C LEU A 193 9.87 19.08 -6.10
N LEU A 194 9.29 20.26 -6.34
CA LEU A 194 8.44 20.93 -5.37
C LEU A 194 7.05 20.29 -5.30
N LEU A 195 6.46 20.33 -4.11
CA LEU A 195 5.10 19.90 -3.86
C LEU A 195 4.12 20.95 -4.40
N ASP A 196 3.38 20.56 -5.44
CA ASP A 196 2.24 21.35 -5.89
C ASP A 196 1.00 21.04 -5.03
N LYS A 197 0.50 22.06 -4.33
CA LYS A 197 -0.61 21.94 -3.38
C LYS A 197 -1.91 21.44 -4.04
N ARG A 198 -2.10 21.66 -5.35
CA ARG A 198 -3.31 21.25 -6.09
C ARG A 198 -3.43 19.73 -6.18
N TRP A 199 -2.31 19.01 -6.26
CA TRP A 199 -2.32 17.54 -6.29
C TRP A 199 -2.80 16.91 -4.99
N TRP A 200 -2.55 17.59 -3.88
CA TRP A 200 -2.72 17.00 -2.54
C TRP A 200 -3.83 17.66 -1.72
N SER A 201 -4.58 18.57 -2.35
CA SER A 201 -5.73 19.21 -1.72
C SER A 201 -6.83 18.21 -1.39
N GLN A 202 -7.54 18.49 -0.30
CA GLN A 202 -8.76 17.78 0.08
C GLN A 202 -10.04 18.50 -0.37
N THR A 203 -9.94 19.73 -0.88
CA THR A 203 -11.09 20.49 -1.36
C THR A 203 -11.47 20.04 -2.78
N LEU A 204 -12.78 19.96 -2.99
CA LEU A 204 -13.39 19.65 -4.28
C LEU A 204 -14.33 20.79 -4.66
N SER A 205 -14.41 21.05 -5.97
CA SER A 205 -15.36 21.99 -6.52
C SER A 205 -16.80 21.48 -6.45
N GLY A 206 -17.76 22.35 -6.79
CA GLY A 206 -19.18 21.95 -6.88
C GLY A 206 -19.42 20.88 -7.94
N GLU A 207 -18.80 21.03 -9.11
CA GLU A 207 -18.89 20.07 -10.22
C GLU A 207 -18.28 18.72 -9.84
N GLU A 208 -17.09 18.73 -9.24
CA GLU A 208 -16.42 17.51 -8.77
C GLU A 208 -17.27 16.79 -7.73
N LYS A 209 -17.80 17.51 -6.73
CA LYS A 209 -18.72 16.92 -5.73
C LYS A 209 -19.97 16.31 -6.38
N ALA A 210 -20.56 17.00 -7.36
CA ALA A 210 -21.75 16.51 -8.07
C ALA A 210 -21.43 15.23 -8.85
N LYS A 211 -20.31 15.20 -9.59
CA LYS A 211 -19.83 14.02 -10.29
C LYS A 211 -19.58 12.86 -9.33
N GLN A 212 -18.84 13.10 -8.25
CA GLN A 212 -18.54 12.08 -7.25
C GLN A 212 -19.82 11.46 -6.65
N LYS A 213 -20.77 12.32 -6.29
CA LYS A 213 -22.07 11.87 -5.78
C LYS A 213 -22.83 11.02 -6.79
N TYR A 214 -22.94 11.47 -8.04
CA TYR A 214 -23.66 10.75 -9.09
C TYR A 214 -23.15 9.31 -9.29
N TYR A 215 -21.83 9.12 -9.41
CA TYR A 215 -21.26 7.79 -9.60
C TYR A 215 -21.30 6.91 -8.34
N CYS A 216 -21.17 7.50 -7.15
CA CYS A 216 -21.37 6.77 -5.90
C CYS A 216 -22.82 6.30 -5.71
N ASP A 217 -23.81 7.15 -6.00
CA ASP A 217 -25.23 6.78 -5.92
C ASP A 217 -25.58 5.68 -6.93
N ASN A 218 -24.90 5.63 -8.08
CA ASN A 218 -25.08 4.65 -9.15
C ASN A 218 -24.02 3.52 -9.16
N HIS A 219 -23.33 3.27 -8.04
CA HIS A 219 -22.20 2.31 -7.97
C HIS A 219 -22.51 0.85 -8.34
N LYS A 220 -23.79 0.49 -8.55
CA LYS A 220 -24.22 -0.86 -8.99
C LYS A 220 -24.55 -0.93 -10.49
N ASN A 221 -24.61 0.20 -11.18
CA ASN A 221 -25.01 0.26 -12.58
C ASN A 221 -23.77 0.34 -13.48
N GLU A 222 -23.33 -0.81 -14.01
CA GLU A 222 -22.12 -0.90 -14.83
C GLU A 222 -22.18 -0.04 -16.10
N THR A 223 -23.36 0.11 -16.71
CA THR A 223 -23.53 0.99 -17.88
C THR A 223 -23.22 2.43 -17.52
N ILE A 224 -23.72 2.91 -16.37
CA ILE A 224 -23.38 4.26 -15.89
C ILE A 224 -21.90 4.33 -15.53
N LEU A 225 -21.36 3.37 -14.77
CA LEU A 225 -19.95 3.42 -14.36
C LEU A 225 -18.99 3.45 -15.54
N SER A 226 -19.34 2.80 -16.65
CA SER A 226 -18.54 2.79 -17.85
C SER A 226 -18.32 4.19 -18.44
N THR A 227 -19.18 5.19 -18.16
CA THR A 227 -19.05 6.56 -18.68
C THR A 227 -18.20 7.49 -17.82
N ILE A 228 -17.68 7.01 -16.68
CA ILE A 228 -16.97 7.86 -15.70
C ILE A 228 -15.74 8.58 -16.27
N LEU A 229 -15.12 7.98 -17.28
CA LEU A 229 -13.90 8.48 -17.93
C LEU A 229 -14.19 9.38 -19.14
N ASP A 230 -15.45 9.54 -19.54
CA ASP A 230 -15.80 10.27 -20.77
C ASP A 230 -15.65 11.78 -20.59
N ASN A 231 -15.82 12.27 -19.36
CA ASN A 231 -15.64 13.67 -18.99
C ASN A 231 -14.78 13.77 -17.72
N LEU A 232 -13.46 13.76 -17.86
CA LEU A 232 -12.53 13.85 -16.72
C LEU A 232 -12.45 15.28 -16.17
N THR A 233 -12.64 15.43 -14.86
CA THR A 233 -12.41 16.71 -14.16
C THR A 233 -10.91 16.91 -13.90
N PRO A 234 -10.46 18.13 -13.54
CA PRO A 234 -9.09 18.36 -13.07
C PRO A 234 -8.68 17.40 -11.94
N ASP A 235 -9.56 17.14 -10.97
CA ASP A 235 -9.31 16.19 -9.88
C ASP A 235 -9.18 14.74 -10.35
N ASP A 236 -10.01 14.29 -11.30
CA ASP A 236 -9.87 12.94 -11.87
C ASP A 236 -8.51 12.78 -12.55
N ILE A 237 -8.09 13.77 -13.34
CA ILE A 237 -6.80 13.75 -14.04
C ILE A 237 -5.67 13.67 -13.02
N ARG A 238 -5.68 14.49 -11.96
CA ARG A 238 -4.66 14.47 -10.89
C ARG A 238 -4.59 13.09 -10.22
N VAL A 239 -5.73 12.49 -9.87
CA VAL A 239 -5.79 11.17 -9.23
C VAL A 239 -5.29 10.06 -10.16
N LEU A 240 -5.64 10.10 -11.45
CA LEU A 240 -5.17 9.12 -12.43
C LEU A 240 -3.67 9.23 -12.68
N VAL A 241 -3.15 10.45 -12.90
CA VAL A 241 -1.71 10.71 -13.03
C VAL A 241 -0.95 10.16 -11.83
N ASP A 242 -1.37 10.53 -10.61
CA ASP A 242 -0.71 10.10 -9.38
C ASP A 242 -0.72 8.57 -9.23
N THR A 243 -1.85 7.92 -9.54
CA THR A 243 -1.98 6.46 -9.47
C THR A 243 -1.09 5.73 -10.49
N ILE A 244 -0.94 6.28 -11.70
CA ILE A 244 -0.10 5.72 -12.76
C ILE A 244 1.38 5.90 -12.39
N ASP A 245 1.79 7.12 -12.03
CA ASP A 245 3.16 7.46 -11.67
C ASP A 245 3.63 6.66 -10.45
N GLU A 246 2.82 6.61 -9.38
CA GLU A 246 3.10 5.82 -8.18
C GLU A 246 3.34 4.35 -8.53
N ASN A 247 2.47 3.75 -9.34
CA ASN A 247 2.62 2.35 -9.74
C ASN A 247 3.84 2.10 -10.63
N SER A 248 4.27 3.08 -11.43
CA SER A 248 5.48 2.97 -12.25
C SER A 248 6.77 2.90 -11.41
N ARG A 249 6.75 3.48 -10.19
CA ARG A 249 7.89 3.57 -9.27
C ARG A 249 7.86 2.51 -8.15
N ARG A 250 7.03 1.47 -8.28
CA ARG A 250 6.78 0.46 -7.22
C ARG A 250 7.96 -0.41 -6.81
N GLY A 251 9.00 -0.47 -7.63
CA GLY A 251 10.13 -1.37 -7.42
C GLY A 251 9.65 -2.82 -7.28
N GLY A 252 10.08 -3.51 -6.22
CA GLY A 252 9.69 -4.89 -5.93
C GLY A 252 8.27 -5.07 -5.41
N PHE A 253 7.55 -4.03 -5.00
CA PHE A 253 6.19 -4.18 -4.48
C PHE A 253 5.19 -4.63 -5.57
N ASP A 254 4.24 -5.46 -5.17
CA ASP A 254 3.05 -5.81 -5.97
C ASP A 254 1.86 -4.95 -5.54
N ARG A 255 1.22 -4.25 -6.48
CA ARG A 255 -0.02 -3.51 -6.17
C ARG A 255 -1.17 -4.50 -6.06
N ILE A 256 -1.64 -4.74 -4.85
CA ILE A 256 -2.72 -5.69 -4.59
C ILE A 256 -4.11 -5.04 -4.59
N PHE A 257 -4.18 -3.71 -4.47
CA PHE A 257 -5.38 -2.92 -4.74
C PHE A 257 -5.00 -1.51 -5.22
N PRO A 258 -5.66 -0.95 -6.25
CA PRO A 258 -6.65 -1.60 -7.11
C PRO A 258 -6.00 -2.49 -8.19
N ARG A 259 -6.72 -3.54 -8.59
CA ARG A 259 -6.45 -4.41 -9.74
C ARG A 259 -7.74 -4.65 -10.53
N LEU A 260 -7.64 -5.39 -11.64
CA LEU A 260 -8.79 -5.77 -12.45
C LEU A 260 -9.85 -6.56 -11.67
N ASP A 261 -9.43 -7.37 -10.69
CA ASP A 261 -10.29 -8.28 -9.95
C ASP A 261 -10.72 -7.74 -8.58
N THR A 262 -10.39 -6.49 -8.25
CA THR A 262 -10.57 -5.96 -6.88
C THR A 262 -11.93 -5.31 -6.62
N ASP A 263 -12.80 -5.19 -7.63
CA ASP A 263 -14.21 -4.81 -7.46
C ASP A 263 -14.97 -5.79 -6.57
N LYS A 264 -14.56 -7.06 -6.54
CA LYS A 264 -15.08 -8.06 -5.59
C LYS A 264 -14.95 -7.65 -4.12
N TYR A 265 -14.07 -6.70 -3.79
CA TYR A 265 -13.91 -6.15 -2.44
C TYR A 265 -14.78 -4.91 -2.17
N PHE A 266 -15.39 -4.30 -3.19
CA PHE A 266 -16.21 -3.08 -3.01
C PHE A 266 -17.37 -3.30 -2.03
N ARG A 267 -17.91 -4.52 -1.96
CA ARG A 267 -18.94 -4.92 -0.98
C ARG A 267 -18.50 -4.85 0.49
N PHE A 268 -17.20 -4.78 0.78
CA PHE A 268 -16.69 -4.69 2.14
C PHE A 268 -16.51 -3.23 2.61
N PHE A 269 -16.56 -2.26 1.70
CA PHE A 269 -16.54 -0.85 2.09
C PHE A 269 -17.90 -0.45 2.66
N GLN A 270 -17.90 0.33 3.74
CA GLN A 270 -19.15 0.84 4.34
C GLN A 270 -19.96 1.72 3.37
N LYS A 271 -19.27 2.43 2.46
CA LYS A 271 -19.86 3.29 1.43
C LYS A 271 -19.02 3.21 0.15
N PRO A 272 -19.61 3.40 -1.04
CA PRO A 272 -18.85 3.49 -2.28
C PRO A 272 -17.86 4.65 -2.19
N ARG A 273 -16.63 4.41 -2.67
CA ARG A 273 -15.58 5.41 -2.79
C ARG A 273 -15.40 5.77 -4.26
N TYR A 274 -15.65 7.03 -4.60
CA TYR A 274 -15.61 7.49 -5.99
C TYR A 274 -14.27 7.17 -6.67
N TYR A 275 -13.14 7.49 -6.04
CA TYR A 275 -11.84 7.27 -6.65
C TYR A 275 -11.51 5.78 -6.85
N ASN A 276 -12.01 4.89 -5.98
CA ASN A 276 -11.86 3.45 -6.19
C ASN A 276 -12.64 3.01 -7.44
N ILE A 277 -13.83 3.55 -7.67
CA ILE A 277 -14.64 3.31 -8.87
C ILE A 277 -13.93 3.87 -10.12
N LEU A 278 -13.45 5.11 -10.06
CA LEU A 278 -12.72 5.78 -11.14
C LEU A 278 -11.52 4.94 -11.60
N ILE A 279 -10.65 4.54 -10.67
CA ILE A 279 -9.45 3.77 -11.00
C ILE A 279 -9.82 2.36 -11.48
N HIS A 280 -10.84 1.73 -10.91
CA HIS A 280 -11.27 0.43 -11.39
C HIS A 280 -11.79 0.49 -12.83
N GLN A 281 -12.59 1.50 -13.17
CA GLN A 281 -13.07 1.71 -14.55
C GLN A 281 -11.91 2.05 -15.50
N TRP A 282 -10.92 2.81 -15.03
CA TRP A 282 -9.66 3.04 -15.76
C TRP A 282 -8.96 1.71 -16.09
N LEU A 283 -8.75 0.86 -15.09
CA LEU A 283 -8.12 -0.45 -15.30
C LEU A 283 -8.93 -1.31 -16.26
N LYS A 284 -10.26 -1.36 -16.12
CA LYS A 284 -11.13 -2.10 -17.04
C LYS A 284 -11.00 -1.61 -18.48
N ARG A 285 -11.01 -0.30 -18.70
CA ARG A 285 -10.94 0.30 -20.04
C ARG A 285 -9.57 0.05 -20.69
N PHE A 286 -8.48 0.22 -19.96
CA PHE A 286 -7.13 0.26 -20.53
C PHE A 286 -6.24 -0.96 -20.24
N HIS A 287 -6.71 -2.02 -19.57
CA HIS A 287 -5.86 -3.19 -19.24
C HIS A 287 -5.20 -3.89 -20.43
N LYS A 288 -5.82 -3.84 -21.62
CA LYS A 288 -5.23 -4.45 -22.83
C LYS A 288 -4.20 -3.53 -23.49
N ASN A 289 -4.26 -2.23 -23.22
CA ASN A 289 -3.44 -1.21 -23.85
C ASN A 289 -3.24 -0.03 -22.90
N GLU A 290 -2.34 -0.18 -21.94
CA GLU A 290 -2.08 0.86 -20.93
C GLU A 290 -1.55 2.16 -21.57
N THR A 291 -0.83 2.06 -22.69
CA THR A 291 -0.27 3.20 -23.43
C THR A 291 -1.36 4.15 -23.96
N GLU A 292 -2.51 3.61 -24.36
CA GLU A 292 -3.66 4.41 -24.80
C GLU A 292 -4.23 5.25 -23.65
N GLY A 293 -4.37 4.64 -22.47
CA GLY A 293 -4.77 5.35 -21.25
C GLY A 293 -3.76 6.44 -20.90
N ILE A 294 -2.47 6.11 -20.84
CA ILE A 294 -1.42 7.09 -20.56
C ILE A 294 -1.49 8.27 -21.55
N SER A 295 -1.64 7.99 -22.84
CA SER A 295 -1.76 9.01 -23.88
C SER A 295 -2.96 9.94 -23.68
N LEU A 296 -4.11 9.40 -23.24
CA LEU A 296 -5.30 10.19 -22.91
C LEU A 296 -5.03 11.19 -21.78
N VAL A 297 -4.43 10.74 -20.68
CA VAL A 297 -4.13 11.60 -19.53
C VAL A 297 -3.02 12.60 -19.88
N GLU A 298 -2.00 12.20 -20.63
CA GLU A 298 -0.96 13.11 -21.12
C GLU A 298 -1.52 14.22 -22.01
N ALA A 299 -2.51 13.94 -22.86
CA ALA A 299 -3.17 14.96 -23.68
C ALA A 299 -3.85 16.03 -22.80
N HIS A 300 -4.59 15.60 -21.77
CA HIS A 300 -5.15 16.54 -20.78
C HIS A 300 -4.08 17.31 -20.01
N CYS A 301 -2.95 16.67 -19.72
CA CYS A 301 -1.83 17.34 -19.06
C CYS A 301 -1.18 18.42 -19.93
N LYS A 302 -1.01 18.17 -21.25
CA LYS A 302 -0.51 19.15 -22.22
C LYS A 302 -1.41 20.38 -22.35
N GLU A 303 -2.72 20.18 -22.17
CA GLU A 303 -3.72 21.25 -22.11
C GLU A 303 -3.81 21.95 -20.74
N LEU A 304 -2.95 21.58 -19.78
CA LEU A 304 -2.92 22.11 -18.41
C LEU A 304 -4.25 21.97 -17.64
N LYS A 305 -5.14 21.06 -18.05
CA LYS A 305 -6.44 20.83 -17.40
C LYS A 305 -6.33 20.40 -15.94
N HIS A 306 -5.24 19.72 -15.59
CA HIS A 306 -4.97 19.30 -14.21
C HIS A 306 -4.52 20.45 -13.29
N LEU A 307 -4.10 21.58 -13.86
CA LEU A 307 -3.64 22.78 -13.14
C LEU A 307 -4.75 23.82 -12.97
N THR A 308 -5.94 23.58 -13.51
CA THR A 308 -7.03 24.54 -13.48
C THR A 308 -7.57 24.64 -12.05
N ASP A 309 -7.26 25.74 -11.36
CA ASP A 309 -7.85 26.07 -10.08
C ASP A 309 -9.33 26.44 -10.30
N GLN A 310 -10.21 25.81 -9.55
CA GLN A 310 -11.63 26.14 -9.60
C GLN A 310 -11.92 27.17 -8.50
N ASN A 311 -11.94 28.45 -8.89
CA ASN A 311 -12.48 29.55 -8.10
C ASN A 311 -13.92 29.26 -7.64
#